data_AF-A0A924XG36-F1
#
_entry.id   AF-A0A924XG36-F1
#
_cell.length_a   1.000
_cell.length_b   1.000
_cell.length_c   1.000
_cell.angle_alpha   90.00
_cell.angle_beta   90.00
_cell.angle_gamma   90.00
#
_symmetry.space_group_name_H-M   'P 1'
#
loop_
_entity.id
_entity.type
_entity.pdbx_description
1 polymer ?
#
loop_
_entity_poly.entity_id
_entity_poly.type
_entity_poly.pdbx_seq_one_letter_code
_entity_poly.pdbx_strand_id
1 'polypeptide(L)'
;MIQRKPASNVARFPSTSTKLFVLDTNVLMHDPTSLFRFEEHDLYVPMAILEELDNNKKGMSEVSRNARQASRYLDELVSASEASIAEGIPLALHGDKNAAGKLFLQTEAITGALPASLPTGTGKADNQIIGVVMHLQQAHPKREVILVSKDINMRIKARAVGLPAEDYFNDKVLEDTDLLYSGTLQLPADFWDKHGKDMESWQQGGQTYYRIRGPLAPDFIVNQFVYLEDETPFHAQVKEVSGKTAVLQTLKDYTHQRNNVWGVTARNREQNFALNLLMNQDIDFVTLLGQAGTGKTLLTLAAGLTQILDEPRYQEIIMTRVTVPVGEDIGFLPGTEEEKMTPWMGALEDNLDVLNHTDDDAGDDDL
;
A
#
# COMPACT_ATOMS: atom_id res chain seq x y z
N MET A 1 -14.30 0.36 -51.86
CA MET A 1 -13.23 -0.62 -51.63
C MET A 1 -11.97 0.14 -51.23
N ILE A 2 -11.78 0.38 -49.93
CA ILE A 2 -10.59 1.03 -49.38
C ILE A 2 -10.15 0.15 -48.21
N GLN A 3 -9.16 -0.70 -48.47
CA GLN A 3 -8.54 -1.58 -47.48
C GLN A 3 -7.72 -0.73 -46.50
N ARG A 4 -8.10 -0.75 -45.21
CA ARG A 4 -7.27 -0.23 -44.13
C ARG A 4 -6.11 -1.21 -43.88
N LYS A 5 -4.88 -0.74 -44.08
CA LYS A 5 -3.66 -1.45 -43.64
C LYS A 5 -3.65 -1.52 -42.11
N PRO A 6 -3.25 -2.66 -41.50
CA PRO A 6 -3.01 -2.71 -40.06
C PRO A 6 -1.80 -1.85 -39.71
N ALA A 7 -1.91 -1.12 -38.59
CA ALA A 7 -0.84 -0.31 -38.04
C ALA A 7 0.40 -1.19 -37.80
N SER A 8 1.52 -0.76 -38.38
CA SER A 8 2.82 -1.40 -38.21
C SER A 8 3.21 -1.38 -36.74
N ASN A 9 3.35 -2.57 -36.16
CA ASN A 9 3.93 -2.79 -34.85
C ASN A 9 5.40 -2.35 -34.92
N VAL A 10 5.69 -1.10 -34.53
CA VAL A 10 7.06 -0.63 -34.37
C VAL A 10 7.58 -1.28 -33.10
N ALA A 11 8.36 -2.35 -33.27
CA ALA A 11 9.14 -2.94 -32.20
C ALA A 11 9.97 -1.82 -31.53
N ARG A 12 9.64 -1.49 -30.27
CA ARG A 12 10.50 -0.68 -29.42
C ARG A 12 11.80 -1.47 -29.22
N PHE A 13 12.88 -1.01 -29.82
CA PHE A 13 14.22 -1.44 -29.42
C PHE A 13 14.42 -1.08 -27.94
N PRO A 14 14.96 -1.97 -27.09
CA PRO A 14 15.29 -1.62 -25.72
C PRO A 14 16.41 -0.57 -25.77
N SER A 15 16.14 0.64 -25.29
CA SER A 15 17.18 1.63 -25.06
C SER A 15 18.07 1.11 -23.93
N THR A 16 19.31 0.77 -24.23
CA THR A 16 20.31 0.25 -23.29
C THR A 16 20.82 1.29 -22.28
N SER A 17 20.13 2.42 -22.08
CA SER A 17 20.53 3.47 -21.14
C SER A 17 19.46 3.64 -20.05
N THR A 18 19.85 3.44 -18.80
CA THR A 18 19.02 3.74 -17.64
C THR A 18 18.68 5.24 -17.59
N LYS A 19 17.43 5.60 -17.32
CA LYS A 19 17.00 6.99 -17.12
C LYS A 19 17.29 7.45 -15.70
N LEU A 20 17.38 8.76 -15.48
CA LEU A 20 17.48 9.35 -14.15
C LEU A 20 16.22 10.16 -13.84
N PHE A 21 15.41 9.67 -12.90
CA PHE A 21 14.21 10.36 -12.46
C PHE A 21 14.50 11.22 -11.25
N VAL A 22 14.21 12.51 -11.33
CA VAL A 22 14.30 13.44 -10.21
C VAL A 22 12.90 13.56 -9.62
N LEU A 23 12.74 13.14 -8.36
CA LEU A 23 11.44 13.22 -7.71
C LEU A 23 11.14 14.63 -7.21
N ASP A 24 9.86 14.92 -7.05
CA ASP A 24 9.30 16.03 -6.27
C ASP A 24 8.85 15.52 -4.89
N THR A 25 8.95 16.34 -3.85
CA THR A 25 8.49 16.02 -2.50
C THR A 25 7.04 15.56 -2.47
N ASN A 26 6.16 16.18 -3.27
CA ASN A 26 4.75 15.80 -3.31
C ASN A 26 4.53 14.35 -3.76
N VAL A 27 5.43 13.80 -4.56
CA VAL A 27 5.34 12.39 -4.97
C VAL A 27 5.52 11.49 -3.74
N LEU A 28 6.57 11.71 -2.95
CA LEU A 28 6.87 10.93 -1.74
C LEU A 28 5.86 11.17 -0.60
N MET A 29 5.36 12.40 -0.46
CA MET A 29 4.35 12.74 0.56
C MET A 29 2.97 12.15 0.26
N HIS A 30 2.67 11.85 -1.01
CA HIS A 30 1.44 11.15 -1.37
C HIS A 30 1.63 9.64 -1.50
N ASP A 31 2.83 9.19 -1.85
CA ASP A 31 3.13 7.78 -2.07
C ASP A 31 4.59 7.48 -1.67
N PRO A 32 4.82 7.00 -0.44
CA PRO A 32 6.18 6.70 0.03
C PRO A 32 6.83 5.54 -0.75
N THR A 33 6.03 4.68 -1.38
CA THR A 33 6.54 3.55 -2.17
C THR A 33 6.98 3.92 -3.58
N SER A 34 6.78 5.18 -3.98
CA SER A 34 7.28 5.71 -5.25
C SER A 34 8.79 5.49 -5.43
N LEU A 35 9.58 5.41 -4.35
CA LEU A 35 11.01 5.08 -4.41
C LEU A 35 11.33 3.78 -5.16
N PHE A 36 10.40 2.83 -5.18
CA PHE A 36 10.60 1.48 -5.70
C PHE A 36 9.92 1.25 -7.06
N ARG A 37 9.24 2.26 -7.62
CA ARG A 37 8.36 2.09 -8.79
C ARG A 37 8.95 2.53 -10.14
N PHE A 38 10.27 2.60 -10.21
CA PHE A 38 10.99 3.04 -11.42
C PHE A 38 11.77 1.91 -12.10
N GLU A 39 11.48 0.65 -11.78
CA GLU A 39 12.03 -0.54 -12.45
C GLU A 39 13.58 -0.54 -12.47
N GLU A 40 14.19 -0.60 -13.64
CA GLU A 40 15.65 -0.55 -13.82
C GLU A 40 16.24 0.87 -13.78
N HIS A 41 15.43 1.90 -13.59
CA HIS A 41 15.86 3.29 -13.68
C HIS A 41 16.32 3.86 -12.34
N ASP A 42 17.26 4.80 -12.39
CA ASP A 42 17.79 5.41 -11.17
C ASP A 42 16.92 6.59 -10.73
N LEU A 43 16.87 6.81 -9.42
CA LEU A 43 16.22 7.94 -8.80
C LEU A 43 17.25 8.94 -8.28
N TYR A 44 16.88 10.21 -8.33
CA TYR A 44 17.60 11.29 -7.67
C TYR A 44 16.64 12.02 -6.73
N VAL A 45 17.04 12.15 -5.46
CA VAL A 45 16.28 12.89 -4.43
C VAL A 45 17.05 14.16 -4.06
N PRO A 46 16.56 15.35 -4.48
CA PRO A 46 17.11 16.63 -4.05
C PRO A 46 17.09 16.81 -2.53
N MET A 47 18.06 17.55 -1.99
CA MET A 47 18.17 17.76 -0.53
C MET A 47 16.96 18.51 0.04
N ALA A 48 16.37 19.42 -0.75
CA ALA A 48 15.16 20.17 -0.39
C ALA A 48 13.99 19.24 -0.03
N ILE A 49 13.91 18.06 -0.65
CA ILE A 49 12.89 17.05 -0.33
C ILE A 49 13.05 16.52 1.09
N LEU A 50 14.29 16.25 1.51
CA LEU A 50 14.54 15.73 2.86
C LEU A 50 14.14 16.76 3.93
N GLU A 51 14.40 18.04 3.68
CA GLU A 51 13.96 19.14 4.55
C GLU A 51 12.43 19.24 4.59
N GLU A 52 11.75 19.14 3.45
CA GLU A 52 10.30 19.19 3.38
C GLU A 52 9.64 17.97 4.03
N LEU A 53 10.19 16.77 3.83
CA LEU A 53 9.74 15.57 4.53
C LEU A 53 9.83 15.80 6.03
N ASP A 54 10.96 16.30 6.55
CA ASP A 54 11.15 16.53 7.98
C ASP A 54 10.16 17.55 8.57
N ASN A 55 9.92 18.64 7.85
CA ASN A 55 8.93 19.64 8.23
C ASN A 55 7.51 19.08 8.26
N ASN A 56 7.18 18.17 7.33
CA ASN A 56 5.84 17.59 7.20
C ASN A 56 5.60 16.37 8.11
N LYS A 57 6.62 15.79 8.77
CA LYS A 57 6.46 14.68 9.72
C LYS A 57 5.59 15.00 10.94
N LYS A 58 5.40 16.29 11.26
CA LYS A 58 4.69 16.76 12.44
C LYS A 58 3.18 16.80 12.19
N GLY A 59 2.45 15.89 12.82
CA GLY A 59 0.99 15.85 12.76
C GLY A 59 0.45 14.44 12.61
N MET A 60 -0.88 14.35 12.60
CA MET A 60 -1.64 13.11 12.47
C MET A 60 -2.30 12.96 11.09
N SER A 61 -1.98 13.85 10.14
CA SER A 61 -2.53 13.76 8.79
C SER A 61 -1.89 12.61 8.02
N GLU A 62 -2.58 12.13 6.98
CA GLU A 62 -2.05 11.15 6.05
C GLU A 62 -0.74 11.62 5.40
N VAL A 63 -0.66 12.90 5.04
CA VAL A 63 0.57 13.53 4.51
C VAL A 63 1.73 13.41 5.50
N SER A 64 1.49 13.72 6.79
CA SER A 64 2.52 13.60 7.83
C SER A 64 2.97 12.15 8.05
N ARG A 65 2.03 11.20 7.97
CA ARG A 65 2.32 9.76 8.07
C ARG A 65 3.16 9.29 6.88
N ASN A 66 2.77 9.64 5.66
CA ASN A 66 3.50 9.29 4.44
C ASN A 66 4.91 9.90 4.45
N ALA A 67 5.06 11.14 4.94
CA ALA A 67 6.37 11.76 5.12
C ALA A 67 7.26 10.99 6.12
N ARG A 68 6.69 10.48 7.22
CA ARG A 68 7.39 9.58 8.16
C ARG A 68 7.78 8.27 7.47
N GLN A 69 6.87 7.63 6.75
CA GLN A 69 7.15 6.36 6.07
C GLN A 69 8.23 6.50 4.99
N ALA A 70 8.14 7.52 4.13
CA ALA A 70 9.16 7.80 3.12
C ALA A 70 10.54 8.03 3.76
N SER A 71 10.57 8.72 4.91
CA SER A 71 11.82 8.94 5.64
C SER A 71 12.40 7.65 6.24
N ARG A 72 11.56 6.71 6.69
CA ARG A 72 12.02 5.39 7.15
C ARG A 72 12.63 4.58 6.01
N TYR A 73 11.97 4.52 4.85
CA TYR A 73 12.53 3.84 3.69
C TYR A 73 13.87 4.43 3.25
N LEU A 74 14.00 5.75 3.27
CA LEU A 74 15.28 6.41 2.99
C LEU A 74 16.35 6.06 4.04
N ASP A 75 16.01 6.05 5.33
CA ASP A 75 16.92 5.69 6.41
C ASP A 75 17.39 4.23 6.34
N GLU A 76 16.47 3.31 6.03
CA GLU A 76 16.76 1.89 5.83
C GLU A 76 17.68 1.66 4.63
N LEU A 77 17.41 2.31 3.49
CA LEU A 77 18.26 2.23 2.30
C LEU A 77 19.68 2.76 2.56
N VAL A 78 19.79 3.92 3.22
CA VAL A 78 21.08 4.52 3.56
C VAL A 78 21.85 3.66 4.57
N SER A 79 21.17 3.12 5.58
CA SER A 79 21.78 2.29 6.63
C SER A 79 22.23 0.92 6.13
N ALA A 80 21.55 0.36 5.14
CA ALA A 80 21.88 -0.94 4.55
C ALA A 80 23.01 -0.88 3.52
N SER A 81 23.44 0.30 3.08
CA SER A 81 24.45 0.46 2.02
C SER A 81 25.87 0.56 2.58
N GLU A 82 26.77 -0.32 2.11
CA GLU A 82 28.21 -0.20 2.36
C GLU A 82 28.92 0.74 1.35
N ALA A 83 28.24 1.10 0.26
CA ALA A 83 28.76 1.98 -0.78
C ALA A 83 28.72 3.45 -0.33
N SER A 84 29.61 4.27 -0.88
CA SER A 84 29.53 5.72 -0.71
C SER A 84 28.18 6.22 -1.24
N ILE A 85 27.48 7.07 -0.48
CA ILE A 85 26.21 7.71 -0.88
C ILE A 85 26.33 8.35 -2.28
N ALA A 86 27.52 8.83 -2.64
CA ALA A 86 27.80 9.43 -3.95
C ALA A 86 27.77 8.43 -5.13
N GLU A 87 28.00 7.14 -4.89
CA GLU A 87 28.00 6.08 -5.92
C GLU A 87 26.60 5.51 -6.20
N GLY A 88 25.60 5.99 -5.44
CA GLY A 88 24.21 5.57 -5.51
C GLY A 88 23.94 4.31 -4.69
N ILE A 89 22.84 4.32 -3.95
CA ILE A 89 22.39 3.25 -3.07
C ILE A 89 21.48 2.29 -3.87
N PRO A 90 21.79 0.98 -3.96
CA PRO A 90 20.92 0.05 -4.67
C PRO A 90 19.51 -0.03 -4.05
N LEU A 91 18.46 0.11 -4.86
CA LEU A 91 17.07 0.06 -4.37
C LEU A 91 16.60 -1.36 -4.02
N ALA A 92 17.19 -2.38 -4.65
CA ALA A 92 16.89 -3.80 -4.39
C ALA A 92 17.25 -4.27 -2.95
N LEU A 93 17.93 -3.45 -2.15
CA LEU A 93 18.27 -3.78 -0.76
C LEU A 93 17.03 -3.96 0.14
N HIS A 94 15.87 -3.40 -0.26
CA HIS A 94 14.61 -3.55 0.48
C HIS A 94 13.85 -4.86 0.13
N GLY A 95 14.49 -5.84 -0.51
CA GLY A 95 13.90 -7.15 -0.82
C GLY A 95 12.96 -7.16 -2.04
N ASP A 96 12.77 -6.00 -2.67
CA ASP A 96 12.00 -5.86 -3.91
C ASP A 96 12.86 -6.23 -5.12
N LYS A 97 12.43 -7.25 -5.88
CA LYS A 97 13.16 -7.74 -7.06
C LYS A 97 12.96 -6.88 -8.30
N ASN A 98 11.97 -5.98 -8.28
CA ASN A 98 11.61 -5.17 -9.43
C ASN A 98 12.33 -3.81 -9.44
N ALA A 99 12.81 -3.34 -8.28
CA ALA A 99 13.58 -2.09 -8.15
C ALA A 99 15.09 -2.30 -8.39
N ALA A 100 15.48 -2.55 -9.64
CA ALA A 100 16.87 -2.82 -10.02
C ALA A 100 17.77 -1.57 -10.13
N GLY A 101 17.19 -0.37 -10.05
CA GLY A 101 17.90 0.90 -10.10
C GLY A 101 18.63 1.30 -8.80
N LYS A 102 19.23 2.49 -8.82
CA LYS A 102 19.90 3.12 -7.66
C LYS A 102 19.23 4.42 -7.24
N LEU A 103 19.25 4.69 -5.94
CA LEU A 103 18.92 5.97 -5.32
C LEU A 103 20.17 6.83 -5.18
N PHE A 104 20.15 8.01 -5.79
CA PHE A 104 21.13 9.07 -5.61
C PHE A 104 20.55 10.17 -4.72
N LEU A 105 21.30 10.56 -3.70
CA LEU A 105 20.98 11.72 -2.87
C LEU A 105 21.84 12.91 -3.32
N GLN A 106 21.29 14.11 -3.21
CA GLN A 106 22.06 15.32 -3.47
C GLN A 106 23.16 15.50 -2.41
N THR A 107 24.42 15.36 -2.82
CA THR A 107 25.60 15.49 -1.95
C THR A 107 26.32 16.82 -2.10
N GLU A 108 26.06 17.56 -3.19
CA GLU A 108 26.73 18.82 -3.50
C GLU A 108 25.75 20.00 -3.52
N ALA A 109 26.26 21.18 -3.13
CA ALA A 109 25.51 22.42 -3.21
C ALA A 109 25.39 22.85 -4.68
N ILE A 110 24.22 22.61 -5.27
CA ILE A 110 23.93 22.99 -6.66
C ILE A 110 23.39 24.42 -6.65
N THR A 111 24.27 25.39 -6.87
CA THR A 111 23.90 26.80 -7.15
C THR A 111 23.91 27.03 -8.66
N GLY A 112 22.89 26.54 -9.36
CA GLY A 112 22.69 26.83 -10.77
C GLY A 112 22.02 28.20 -10.97
N ALA A 113 22.45 28.96 -11.98
CA ALA A 113 21.74 30.16 -12.40
C ALA A 113 20.38 29.76 -13.02
N LEU A 114 19.29 29.94 -12.29
CA LEU A 114 17.95 29.78 -12.83
C LEU A 114 17.74 30.79 -13.97
N PRO A 115 17.14 30.40 -15.11
CA PRO A 115 16.80 31.33 -16.17
C PRO A 115 15.96 32.50 -15.64
N ALA A 116 16.19 33.70 -16.17
CA ALA A 116 15.44 34.91 -15.80
C ALA A 116 13.92 34.80 -16.05
N SER A 117 13.48 33.77 -16.78
CA SER A 117 12.07 33.45 -17.05
C SER A 117 11.35 32.79 -15.86
N LEU A 118 12.06 32.30 -14.84
CA LEU A 118 11.44 31.74 -13.64
C LEU A 118 11.21 32.83 -12.58
N PRO A 119 10.00 32.95 -12.00
CA PRO A 119 9.71 33.94 -10.97
C PRO A 119 10.62 33.77 -9.74
N THR A 120 11.21 34.86 -9.25
CA THR A 120 12.11 34.89 -8.07
C THR A 120 11.37 35.01 -6.72
N GLY A 121 10.03 35.08 -6.74
CA GLY A 121 9.14 35.06 -5.57
C GLY A 121 8.67 33.66 -5.15
N THR A 122 7.65 33.58 -4.28
CA THR A 122 7.00 32.37 -3.73
C THR A 122 7.11 31.10 -4.60
N GLY A 123 7.68 30.02 -4.05
CA GLY A 123 8.03 28.78 -4.78
C GLY A 123 9.53 28.45 -4.81
N LYS A 124 10.29 28.85 -3.77
CA LYS A 124 11.75 28.68 -3.70
C LYS A 124 12.19 27.22 -3.81
N ALA A 125 11.45 26.29 -3.21
CA ALA A 125 11.76 24.86 -3.25
C ALA A 125 11.54 24.25 -4.64
N ASP A 126 10.39 24.50 -5.30
CA ASP A 126 10.16 24.06 -6.68
C ASP A 126 11.26 24.53 -7.62
N ASN A 127 11.65 25.80 -7.48
CA ASN A 127 12.67 26.41 -8.31
C ASN A 127 14.06 25.81 -8.02
N GLN A 128 14.35 25.44 -6.77
CA GLN A 128 15.57 24.71 -6.42
C GLN A 128 15.58 23.32 -7.05
N ILE A 129 14.46 22.58 -7.00
CA ILE A 129 14.32 21.26 -7.65
C ILE A 129 14.57 21.40 -9.15
N ILE A 130 13.94 22.37 -9.83
CA ILE A 130 14.17 22.64 -11.25
C ILE A 130 15.66 22.95 -11.53
N GLY A 131 16.31 23.74 -10.66
CA GLY A 131 17.74 24.04 -10.77
C GLY A 131 18.62 22.79 -10.66
N VAL A 132 18.26 21.86 -9.78
CA VAL A 132 18.94 20.55 -9.66
C VAL A 132 18.76 19.73 -10.94
N VAL A 133 17.54 19.64 -11.49
CA VAL A 133 17.27 18.93 -12.74
C VAL A 133 18.09 19.52 -13.90
N MET A 134 18.16 20.85 -14.01
CA MET A 134 18.98 21.52 -15.04
C MET A 134 20.47 21.16 -14.91
N HIS A 135 21.00 21.18 -13.69
CA HIS A 135 22.39 20.84 -13.43
C HIS A 135 22.69 19.38 -13.80
N LEU A 136 21.83 18.45 -13.39
CA LEU A 136 21.98 17.03 -13.71
C LEU A 136 21.91 16.77 -15.22
N GLN A 137 21.03 17.47 -15.94
CA GLN A 137 20.94 17.37 -17.41
C GLN A 137 22.23 17.82 -18.10
N GLN A 138 22.92 18.82 -17.55
CA GLN A 138 24.23 19.29 -18.04
C GLN A 138 25.37 18.34 -17.67
N ALA A 139 25.35 17.80 -16.44
CA ALA A 139 26.35 16.85 -15.95
C ALA A 139 26.27 15.49 -16.66
N HIS A 140 25.07 15.10 -17.11
CA HIS A 140 24.81 13.82 -17.77
C HIS A 140 24.23 13.99 -19.20
N PRO A 141 24.98 14.55 -20.17
CA PRO A 141 24.45 14.89 -21.50
C PRO A 141 24.05 13.67 -22.35
N LYS A 142 24.45 12.46 -21.95
CA LYS A 142 24.11 11.19 -22.62
C LYS A 142 22.97 10.43 -21.95
N ARG A 143 22.39 10.97 -20.88
CA ARG A 143 21.35 10.34 -20.07
C ARG A 143 20.11 11.22 -20.04
N GLU A 144 18.93 10.62 -20.15
CA GLU A 144 17.69 11.37 -19.94
C GLU A 144 17.51 11.65 -18.44
N VAL A 145 17.36 12.93 -18.10
CA VAL A 145 17.01 13.39 -16.75
C VAL A 145 15.58 13.91 -16.80
N ILE A 146 14.69 13.29 -16.04
CA ILE A 146 13.24 13.54 -16.11
C ILE A 146 12.74 13.96 -14.73
N LEU A 147 12.07 15.10 -14.63
CA LEU A 147 11.38 15.52 -13.42
C LEU A 147 10.05 14.76 -13.30
N VAL A 148 9.80 14.16 -12.14
CA VAL A 148 8.53 13.48 -11.82
C VAL A 148 7.84 14.23 -10.70
N SER A 149 6.65 14.76 -10.98
CA SER A 149 5.89 15.58 -10.02
C SER A 149 4.40 15.35 -10.18
N LYS A 150 3.64 15.44 -9.08
CA LYS A 150 2.17 15.49 -9.08
C LYS A 150 1.62 16.91 -9.30
N ASP A 151 2.44 17.95 -9.14
CA ASP A 151 2.02 19.34 -9.32
C ASP A 151 2.15 19.77 -10.79
N ILE A 152 1.00 20.08 -11.40
CA ILE A 152 0.92 20.60 -12.77
C ILE A 152 1.76 21.88 -12.96
N ASN A 153 1.83 22.75 -11.95
CA ASN A 153 2.58 24.00 -12.03
C ASN A 153 4.08 23.74 -12.11
N MET A 154 4.58 22.79 -11.32
CA MET A 154 5.99 22.39 -11.37
C MET A 154 6.35 21.82 -12.75
N ARG A 155 5.50 20.96 -13.30
CA ARG A 155 5.71 20.39 -14.65
C ARG A 155 5.67 21.45 -15.75
N ILE A 156 4.77 22.44 -15.66
CA ILE A 156 4.72 23.56 -16.61
C ILE A 156 6.00 24.40 -16.52
N LYS A 157 6.47 24.73 -15.31
CA LYS A 157 7.72 25.49 -15.11
C LYS A 157 8.92 24.76 -15.70
N ALA A 158 9.05 23.45 -15.46
CA ALA A 158 10.13 22.63 -16.00
C ALA A 158 10.12 22.59 -17.54
N ARG A 159 8.96 22.36 -18.15
CA ARG A 159 8.81 22.37 -19.62
C ARG A 159 9.12 23.74 -20.22
N ALA A 160 8.75 24.83 -19.54
CA ALA A 160 9.04 26.19 -19.98
C ALA A 160 10.55 26.51 -20.05
N VAL A 161 11.37 25.81 -19.26
CA VAL A 161 12.84 25.89 -19.31
C VAL A 161 13.49 24.75 -20.11
N GLY A 162 12.70 23.97 -20.85
CA GLY A 162 13.19 22.93 -21.75
C GLY A 162 13.54 21.60 -21.06
N LEU A 163 13.09 21.37 -19.83
CA LEU A 163 13.32 20.12 -19.11
C LEU A 163 12.20 19.10 -19.36
N PRO A 164 12.53 17.81 -19.50
CA PRO A 164 11.53 16.75 -19.49
C PRO A 164 10.82 16.70 -18.14
N ALA A 165 9.49 16.68 -18.16
CA ALA A 165 8.69 16.54 -16.94
C ALA A 165 7.48 15.65 -17.19
N GLU A 166 7.31 14.67 -16.31
CA GLU A 166 6.26 13.65 -16.33
C GLU A 166 5.40 13.77 -15.08
N ASP A 167 4.11 13.48 -15.24
CA ASP A 167 3.22 13.34 -14.10
C ASP A 167 3.45 11.98 -13.46
N TYR A 168 3.39 11.92 -12.14
CA TYR A 168 3.43 10.65 -11.45
C TYR A 168 2.07 9.95 -11.57
N PHE A 169 1.91 9.18 -12.64
CA PHE A 169 0.78 8.29 -12.85
C PHE A 169 1.14 6.88 -12.41
N ASN A 170 0.52 6.41 -11.34
CA ASN A 170 0.58 5.00 -10.97
C ASN A 170 -0.57 4.24 -11.65
N ASP A 171 -0.54 4.19 -12.98
CA ASP A 171 -1.56 3.50 -13.81
C ASP A 171 -1.22 2.02 -14.08
N LYS A 172 -0.09 1.52 -13.57
CA LYS A 172 0.10 0.09 -13.42
C LYS A 172 -0.72 -0.37 -12.23
N VAL A 173 -1.77 -1.13 -12.52
CA VAL A 173 -2.48 -1.96 -11.55
C VAL A 173 -1.43 -2.80 -10.81
N LEU A 174 -1.08 -2.35 -9.62
CA LEU A 174 -0.58 -3.11 -8.47
C LEU A 174 0.06 -4.47 -8.81
N GLU A 175 1.22 -4.49 -9.46
CA GLU A 175 2.02 -5.72 -9.56
C GLU A 175 2.72 -6.02 -8.22
N ASP A 176 3.00 -5.00 -7.40
CA ASP A 176 3.61 -5.14 -6.08
C ASP A 176 2.58 -4.81 -4.97
N THR A 177 1.65 -5.73 -4.71
CA THR A 177 0.72 -5.64 -3.56
C THR A 177 1.44 -5.47 -2.22
N ASP A 178 2.72 -5.85 -2.17
CA ASP A 178 3.59 -5.75 -0.99
C ASP A 178 3.96 -4.29 -0.65
N LEU A 179 3.81 -3.37 -1.61
CA LEU A 179 4.01 -1.93 -1.40
C LEU A 179 2.76 -1.22 -0.86
N LEU A 180 1.61 -1.89 -0.84
CA LEU A 180 0.40 -1.31 -0.25
C LEU A 180 0.44 -1.41 1.27
N TYR A 181 -0.30 -0.51 1.91
CA TYR A 181 -0.55 -0.62 3.35
C TYR A 181 -1.18 -1.98 3.67
N SER A 182 -0.41 -2.82 4.37
CA SER A 182 -0.77 -4.22 4.65
C SER A 182 -1.87 -4.38 5.71
N GLY A 183 -2.24 -3.30 6.40
CA GLY A 183 -3.15 -3.36 7.55
C GLY A 183 -2.51 -3.97 8.81
N THR A 184 -1.23 -4.34 8.78
CA THR A 184 -0.53 -4.99 9.90
C THR A 184 0.78 -4.28 10.24
N LEU A 185 1.26 -4.46 11.47
CA LEU A 185 2.56 -3.98 11.93
C LEU A 185 3.15 -4.98 12.92
N GLN A 186 4.33 -5.52 12.59
CA GLN A 186 5.13 -6.25 13.56
C GLN A 186 5.70 -5.27 14.58
N LEU A 187 5.45 -5.52 15.85
CA LEU A 187 6.03 -4.74 16.93
C LEU A 187 7.47 -5.21 17.19
N PRO A 188 8.37 -4.31 17.62
CA PRO A 188 9.74 -4.69 17.98
C PRO A 188 9.75 -5.51 19.28
N ALA A 189 10.76 -6.37 19.47
CA ALA A 189 10.88 -7.20 20.67
C ALA A 189 10.94 -6.39 21.99
N ASP A 190 11.47 -5.16 21.94
CA ASP A 190 11.54 -4.24 23.08
C ASP A 190 10.27 -3.37 23.26
N PHE A 191 9.18 -3.74 22.59
CA PHE A 191 7.93 -2.97 22.59
C PHE A 191 7.40 -2.74 24.01
N TRP A 192 7.30 -3.79 24.82
CA TRP A 192 6.78 -3.69 26.19
C TRP A 192 7.71 -2.90 27.11
N ASP A 193 9.03 -2.97 26.91
CA ASP A 193 9.99 -2.17 27.68
C ASP A 193 9.80 -0.66 27.43
N LYS A 194 9.52 -0.28 26.17
CA LYS A 194 9.35 1.11 25.74
C LYS A 194 7.94 1.66 25.93
N HIS A 195 6.92 0.81 26.03
CA HIS A 195 5.50 1.23 26.02
C HIS A 195 4.70 0.77 27.25
N GLY A 196 5.25 -0.13 28.07
CA GLY A 196 4.55 -0.81 29.17
C GLY A 196 4.59 -0.10 30.52
N LYS A 197 5.46 0.91 30.72
CA LYS A 197 5.72 1.52 32.04
C LYS A 197 4.48 2.13 32.71
N ASP A 198 3.61 2.78 31.93
CA ASP A 198 2.37 3.41 32.39
C ASP A 198 1.14 2.73 31.74
N MET A 199 1.25 1.43 31.44
CA MET A 199 0.19 0.72 30.74
C MET A 199 -1.02 0.47 31.66
N GLU A 200 -2.21 0.80 31.16
CA GLU A 200 -3.47 0.43 31.80
C GLU A 200 -4.11 -0.72 31.03
N SER A 201 -4.66 -1.70 31.73
CA SER A 201 -5.45 -2.77 31.12
C SER A 201 -6.84 -2.87 31.73
N TRP A 202 -7.85 -3.14 30.89
CA TRP A 202 -9.22 -3.37 31.34
C TRP A 202 -9.94 -4.37 30.43
N GLN A 203 -11.06 -4.90 30.92
CA GLN A 203 -11.93 -5.79 30.16
C GLN A 203 -13.20 -5.04 29.74
N GLN A 204 -13.60 -5.18 28.49
CA GLN A 204 -14.85 -4.63 27.97
C GLN A 204 -15.38 -5.54 26.87
N GLY A 205 -16.65 -5.97 26.98
CA GLY A 205 -17.27 -6.84 25.97
C GLY A 205 -16.57 -8.19 25.78
N GLY A 206 -15.97 -8.75 26.83
CA GLY A 206 -15.23 -10.02 26.75
C GLY A 206 -13.85 -9.91 26.09
N GLN A 207 -13.39 -8.69 25.79
CA GLN A 207 -12.10 -8.42 25.18
C GLN A 207 -11.22 -7.60 26.13
N THR A 208 -9.92 -7.83 26.04
CA THR A 208 -8.91 -7.10 26.81
C THR A 208 -8.46 -5.88 26.04
N TYR A 209 -8.40 -4.74 26.72
CA TYR A 209 -7.88 -3.50 26.18
C TYR A 209 -6.62 -3.11 26.93
N TYR A 210 -5.67 -2.52 26.20
CA TYR A 210 -4.42 -1.99 26.72
C TYR A 210 -4.28 -0.55 26.25
N ARG A 211 -4.17 0.39 27.19
CA ARG A 211 -3.74 1.76 26.89
C ARG A 211 -2.25 1.85 27.14
N ILE A 212 -1.50 2.10 26.08
CA ILE A 212 -0.05 2.21 26.12
C ILE A 212 0.39 3.66 25.90
N ARG A 213 1.60 3.98 26.34
CA ARG A 213 2.24 5.26 26.03
C ARG A 213 3.67 5.04 25.58
N GLY A 214 4.05 5.55 24.41
CA GLY A 214 5.42 5.45 23.95
C GLY A 214 5.68 6.04 22.58
N PRO A 215 6.92 5.92 22.07
CA PRO A 215 7.37 6.56 20.84
C PRO A 215 6.67 6.02 19.58
N LEU A 216 6.16 4.79 19.58
CA LEU A 216 5.51 4.17 18.42
C LEU A 216 4.02 4.50 18.32
N ALA A 217 3.39 4.91 19.42
CA ALA A 217 1.95 5.22 19.44
C ALA A 217 1.49 6.25 18.36
N PRO A 218 2.23 7.35 18.08
CA PRO A 218 1.87 8.30 17.01
C PRO A 218 1.89 7.70 15.59
N ASP A 219 2.51 6.54 15.42
CA ASP A 219 2.70 5.89 14.12
C ASP A 219 1.67 4.79 13.85
N PHE A 220 0.88 4.42 14.85
CA PHE A 220 -0.22 3.48 14.68
C PHE A 220 -1.37 4.09 13.87
N ILE A 221 -2.09 3.22 13.16
CA ILE A 221 -3.28 3.57 12.40
C ILE A 221 -4.47 2.87 13.04
N VAL A 222 -5.60 3.57 13.21
CA VAL A 222 -6.84 2.93 13.71
C VAL A 222 -7.23 1.78 12.78
N ASN A 223 -7.69 0.68 13.36
CA ASN A 223 -7.96 -0.61 12.72
C ASN A 223 -6.73 -1.38 12.22
N GLN A 224 -5.51 -0.86 12.37
CA GLN A 224 -4.29 -1.64 12.13
C GLN A 224 -4.17 -2.79 13.13
N PHE A 225 -3.76 -3.95 12.65
CA PHE A 225 -3.35 -5.03 13.52
C PHE A 225 -1.89 -4.88 13.91
N VAL A 226 -1.60 -5.06 15.18
CA VAL A 226 -0.23 -5.12 15.71
C VAL A 226 0.03 -6.50 16.26
N TYR A 227 1.25 -7.00 16.07
CA TYR A 227 1.61 -8.34 16.52
C TYR A 227 3.03 -8.47 17.07
N LEU A 228 3.20 -9.38 18.02
CA LEU A 228 4.49 -9.92 18.48
C LEU A 228 4.45 -11.44 18.34
N GLU A 229 5.55 -12.02 17.85
CA GLU A 229 5.73 -13.47 17.64
C GLU A 229 6.82 -14.04 18.58
N ASP A 230 7.09 -13.36 19.69
CA ASP A 230 8.08 -13.79 20.70
C ASP A 230 7.54 -14.96 21.56
N GLU A 231 8.21 -15.28 22.67
CA GLU A 231 7.80 -16.39 23.58
C GLU A 231 6.34 -16.31 24.05
N THR A 232 5.80 -15.08 24.16
CA THR A 232 4.37 -14.84 24.40
C THR A 232 3.77 -14.08 23.22
N PRO A 233 3.09 -14.78 22.29
CA PRO A 233 2.45 -14.14 21.16
C PRO A 233 1.42 -13.10 21.62
N PHE A 234 1.40 -11.95 20.96
CA PHE A 234 0.45 -10.89 21.24
C PHE A 234 -0.14 -10.40 19.93
N HIS A 235 -1.46 -10.48 19.79
CA HIS A 235 -2.20 -9.98 18.64
C HIS A 235 -3.26 -8.99 19.12
N ALA A 236 -3.27 -7.79 18.54
CA ALA A 236 -4.24 -6.78 18.88
C ALA A 236 -4.59 -5.89 17.69
N GLN A 237 -5.74 -5.20 17.79
CA GLN A 237 -6.17 -4.17 16.87
C GLN A 237 -6.03 -2.81 17.55
N VAL A 238 -5.49 -1.82 16.84
CA VAL A 238 -5.45 -0.43 17.27
C VAL A 238 -6.86 0.15 17.21
N LYS A 239 -7.40 0.59 18.35
CA LYS A 239 -8.74 1.20 18.47
C LYS A 239 -8.69 2.72 18.50
N GLU A 240 -7.70 3.28 19.17
CA GLU A 240 -7.56 4.73 19.31
C GLU A 240 -6.09 5.13 19.27
N VAL A 241 -5.81 6.30 18.71
CA VAL A 241 -4.49 6.93 18.72
C VAL A 241 -4.66 8.39 19.12
N SER A 242 -3.93 8.81 20.16
CA SER A 242 -3.96 10.18 20.67
C SER A 242 -2.55 10.61 21.11
N GLY A 243 -1.86 11.33 20.23
CA GLY A 243 -0.50 11.78 20.48
C GLY A 243 0.45 10.61 20.71
N LYS A 244 1.02 10.51 21.92
CA LYS A 244 1.92 9.42 22.33
C LYS A 244 1.20 8.25 23.03
N THR A 245 -0.12 8.23 23.00
CA THR A 245 -0.94 7.20 23.63
C THR A 245 -1.74 6.48 22.56
N ALA A 246 -1.88 5.16 22.70
CA ALA A 246 -2.74 4.35 21.85
C ALA A 246 -3.52 3.34 22.68
N VAL A 247 -4.71 2.95 22.21
CA VAL A 247 -5.52 1.88 22.79
C VAL A 247 -5.47 0.68 21.84
N LEU A 248 -5.03 -0.46 22.36
CA LEU A 248 -4.97 -1.74 21.67
C LEU A 248 -6.04 -2.66 22.26
N GLN A 249 -6.75 -3.41 21.41
CA GLN A 249 -7.74 -4.39 21.82
C GLN A 249 -7.31 -5.79 21.36
N THR A 250 -7.34 -6.78 22.26
CA THR A 250 -7.09 -8.18 21.90
C THR A 250 -8.11 -8.68 20.89
N LEU A 251 -7.67 -9.60 20.04
CA LEU A 251 -8.52 -10.17 19.01
C LEU A 251 -9.37 -11.32 19.55
N LYS A 252 -10.55 -11.51 18.95
CA LYS A 252 -11.25 -12.80 19.06
C LYS A 252 -10.45 -13.85 18.30
N ASP A 253 -10.23 -15.00 18.92
CA ASP A 253 -9.49 -16.09 18.30
C ASP A 253 -10.42 -16.96 17.44
N TYR A 254 -10.48 -16.66 16.15
CA TYR A 254 -11.23 -17.42 15.15
C TYR A 254 -10.50 -18.70 14.69
N THR A 255 -9.30 -19.00 15.21
CA THR A 255 -8.65 -20.30 14.95
C THR A 255 -9.27 -21.42 15.76
N HIS A 256 -9.96 -21.07 16.86
CA HIS A 256 -10.63 -22.01 17.73
C HIS A 256 -12.05 -22.35 17.25
N GLN A 257 -12.42 -23.64 17.25
CA GLN A 257 -13.70 -24.12 16.71
C GLN A 257 -14.95 -23.47 17.32
N ARG A 258 -14.95 -23.19 18.63
CA ARG A 258 -16.06 -22.46 19.29
C ARG A 258 -16.33 -21.06 18.73
N ASN A 259 -15.36 -20.48 18.04
CA ASN A 259 -15.47 -19.14 17.48
C ASN A 259 -15.63 -19.18 15.94
N ASN A 260 -15.95 -20.34 15.35
CA ASN A 260 -16.15 -20.44 13.91
C ASN A 260 -17.19 -19.42 13.40
N VAL A 261 -17.06 -19.05 12.13
CA VAL A 261 -17.99 -18.19 11.41
C VAL A 261 -18.54 -19.01 10.26
N TRP A 262 -19.82 -19.36 10.33
CA TRP A 262 -20.48 -20.23 9.36
C TRP A 262 -19.71 -21.54 9.10
N GLY A 263 -19.29 -22.23 10.17
CA GLY A 263 -18.49 -23.45 10.09
C GLY A 263 -17.02 -23.24 9.72
N VAL A 264 -16.58 -22.01 9.39
CA VAL A 264 -15.20 -21.71 9.00
C VAL A 264 -14.38 -21.19 10.17
N THR A 265 -13.20 -21.78 10.36
CA THR A 265 -12.17 -21.29 11.28
C THR A 265 -10.99 -20.69 10.52
N ALA A 266 -10.33 -19.70 11.12
CA ALA A 266 -9.11 -19.13 10.59
C ALA A 266 -7.96 -20.15 10.67
N ARG A 267 -7.22 -20.32 9.58
CA ARG A 267 -6.08 -21.25 9.51
C ARG A 267 -4.74 -20.62 9.87
N ASN A 268 -4.67 -19.30 9.85
CA ASN A 268 -3.47 -18.53 10.16
C ASN A 268 -3.86 -17.16 10.72
N ARG A 269 -2.86 -16.39 11.14
CA ARG A 269 -3.01 -15.07 11.73
C ARG A 269 -3.71 -14.10 10.78
N GLU A 270 -3.36 -14.09 9.51
CA GLU A 270 -3.91 -13.18 8.50
C GLU A 270 -5.41 -13.43 8.29
N GLN A 271 -5.85 -14.69 8.25
CA GLN A 271 -7.27 -15.05 8.21
C GLN A 271 -8.00 -14.69 9.51
N ASN A 272 -7.34 -14.87 10.66
CA ASN A 272 -7.90 -14.45 11.95
C ASN A 272 -8.11 -12.93 12.00
N PHE A 273 -7.16 -12.16 11.47
CA PHE A 273 -7.26 -10.71 11.33
C PHE A 273 -8.41 -10.32 10.39
N ALA A 274 -8.52 -10.99 9.24
CA ALA A 274 -9.60 -10.76 8.28
C ALA A 274 -10.99 -11.00 8.91
N LEU A 275 -11.18 -12.10 9.64
CA LEU A 275 -12.45 -12.37 10.34
C LEU A 275 -12.74 -11.35 11.44
N ASN A 276 -11.73 -10.90 12.18
CA ASN A 276 -11.91 -9.82 13.16
C ASN A 276 -12.33 -8.49 12.49
N LEU A 277 -11.92 -8.21 11.25
CA LEU A 277 -12.43 -7.05 10.50
C LEU A 277 -13.85 -7.27 9.99
N LEU A 278 -14.10 -8.41 9.34
CA LEU A 278 -15.37 -8.71 8.68
C LEU A 278 -16.53 -8.85 9.67
N MET A 279 -16.27 -9.29 10.89
CA MET A 279 -17.28 -9.44 11.95
C MET A 279 -17.39 -8.20 12.86
N ASN A 280 -16.60 -7.15 12.59
CA ASN A 280 -16.64 -5.92 13.38
C ASN A 280 -17.65 -4.92 12.80
N GLN A 281 -18.70 -4.65 13.55
CA GLN A 281 -19.80 -3.76 13.16
C GLN A 281 -19.40 -2.27 13.10
N ASP A 282 -18.29 -1.89 13.73
CA ASP A 282 -17.82 -0.52 13.72
C ASP A 282 -17.06 -0.17 12.42
N ILE A 283 -16.93 -1.13 11.48
CA ILE A 283 -16.19 -0.97 10.24
C ILE A 283 -17.13 -1.17 9.04
N ASP A 284 -17.52 -0.06 8.41
CA ASP A 284 -18.44 -0.08 7.27
C ASP A 284 -17.81 -0.63 5.97
N PHE A 285 -16.49 -0.57 5.86
CA PHE A 285 -15.78 -0.89 4.63
C PHE A 285 -14.47 -1.64 4.90
N VAL A 286 -14.37 -2.85 4.36
CA VAL A 286 -13.21 -3.73 4.50
C VAL A 286 -12.63 -4.02 3.13
N THR A 287 -11.32 -3.80 2.97
CA THR A 287 -10.56 -4.22 1.78
C THR A 287 -9.65 -5.37 2.14
N LEU A 288 -9.77 -6.50 1.44
CA LEU A 288 -8.91 -7.67 1.63
C LEU A 288 -8.03 -7.88 0.40
N LEU A 289 -6.72 -7.82 0.62
CA LEU A 289 -5.70 -8.08 -0.39
C LEU A 289 -4.95 -9.37 -0.04
N GLY A 290 -4.47 -10.08 -1.04
CA GLY A 290 -3.68 -11.30 -0.84
C GLY A 290 -3.69 -12.20 -2.06
N GLN A 291 -2.77 -13.17 -2.09
CA GLN A 291 -2.58 -14.10 -3.20
C GLN A 291 -3.86 -14.90 -3.54
N ALA A 292 -3.94 -15.42 -4.76
CA ALA A 292 -5.03 -16.30 -5.15
C ALA A 292 -5.08 -17.53 -4.22
N GLY A 293 -6.28 -17.97 -3.83
CA GLY A 293 -6.46 -19.13 -2.96
C GLY A 293 -6.31 -18.89 -1.45
N THR A 294 -6.05 -17.65 -0.99
CA THR A 294 -5.92 -17.35 0.45
C THR A 294 -7.23 -17.31 1.24
N GLY A 295 -8.37 -17.61 0.60
CA GLY A 295 -9.68 -17.70 1.26
C GLY A 295 -10.44 -16.37 1.41
N LYS A 296 -10.01 -15.27 0.76
CA LYS A 296 -10.67 -13.95 0.86
C LYS A 296 -12.18 -14.03 0.62
N THR A 297 -12.58 -14.56 -0.53
CA THR A 297 -14.01 -14.70 -0.90
C THR A 297 -14.75 -15.62 0.07
N LEU A 298 -14.16 -16.76 0.43
CA LEU A 298 -14.75 -17.72 1.37
C LEU A 298 -15.05 -17.08 2.72
N LEU A 299 -14.06 -16.38 3.31
CA LEU A 299 -14.22 -15.73 4.62
C LEU A 299 -15.25 -14.59 4.56
N THR A 300 -15.27 -13.81 3.47
CA THR A 300 -16.27 -12.75 3.28
C THR A 300 -17.69 -13.33 3.19
N LEU A 301 -17.87 -14.44 2.47
CA LEU A 301 -19.17 -15.10 2.37
C LEU A 301 -19.61 -15.70 3.70
N ALA A 302 -18.71 -16.42 4.38
CA ALA A 302 -18.99 -16.96 5.71
C ALA A 302 -19.43 -15.86 6.68
N ALA A 303 -18.68 -14.76 6.74
CA ALA A 303 -19.03 -13.60 7.58
C ALA A 303 -20.35 -12.95 7.16
N GLY A 304 -20.64 -12.85 5.86
CA GLY A 304 -21.90 -12.33 5.36
C GLY A 304 -23.10 -13.21 5.71
N LEU A 305 -22.99 -14.52 5.52
CA LEU A 305 -24.03 -15.49 5.84
C LEU A 305 -24.34 -15.52 7.33
N THR A 306 -23.32 -15.59 8.19
CA THR A 306 -23.50 -15.47 9.65
C THR A 306 -24.22 -14.17 10.01
N GLN A 307 -23.89 -13.03 9.39
CA GLN A 307 -24.53 -11.72 9.67
C GLN A 307 -25.92 -11.53 9.05
N ILE A 308 -26.46 -12.53 8.37
CA ILE A 308 -27.85 -12.55 7.88
C ILE A 308 -28.66 -13.63 8.57
N LEU A 309 -28.10 -14.84 8.68
CA LEU A 309 -28.82 -16.04 9.08
C LEU A 309 -28.69 -16.31 10.59
N ASP A 310 -27.48 -16.24 11.15
CA ASP A 310 -27.24 -16.46 12.58
C ASP A 310 -27.51 -15.19 13.42
N GLU A 311 -27.02 -14.07 12.91
CA GLU A 311 -27.13 -12.75 13.50
C GLU A 311 -27.89 -11.87 12.50
N PRO A 312 -29.25 -11.80 12.53
CA PRO A 312 -30.05 -11.15 11.49
C PRO A 312 -29.90 -9.61 11.50
N ARG A 313 -28.72 -9.14 11.11
CA ARG A 313 -28.31 -7.73 11.08
C ARG A 313 -28.59 -7.10 9.73
N TYR A 314 -28.38 -7.88 8.67
CA TYR A 314 -28.63 -7.47 7.30
C TYR A 314 -29.74 -8.32 6.70
N GLN A 315 -30.41 -7.77 5.67
CA GLN A 315 -31.52 -8.45 4.98
C GLN A 315 -31.05 -9.22 3.74
N GLU A 316 -30.00 -8.73 3.08
CA GLU A 316 -29.52 -9.27 1.82
C GLU A 316 -28.01 -9.08 1.65
N ILE A 317 -27.36 -10.03 0.96
CA ILE A 317 -25.99 -9.90 0.46
C ILE A 317 -26.05 -9.50 -1.00
N ILE A 318 -25.39 -8.40 -1.35
CA ILE A 318 -25.20 -7.99 -2.74
C ILE A 318 -23.76 -8.29 -3.13
N MET A 319 -23.58 -9.14 -4.14
CA MET A 319 -22.28 -9.40 -4.74
C MET A 319 -22.17 -8.64 -6.06
N THR A 320 -21.03 -7.99 -6.28
CA THR A 320 -20.70 -7.37 -7.56
C THR A 320 -19.38 -7.93 -8.07
N ARG A 321 -19.34 -8.36 -9.33
CA ARG A 321 -18.13 -8.82 -10.00
C ARG A 321 -17.94 -8.04 -11.30
N VAL A 322 -16.72 -7.57 -11.54
CA VAL A 322 -16.39 -6.95 -12.83
C VAL A 322 -16.40 -8.05 -13.90
N THR A 323 -17.21 -7.87 -14.93
CA THR A 323 -17.21 -8.71 -16.13
C THR A 323 -15.99 -8.35 -16.97
N VAL A 324 -14.89 -9.10 -16.81
CA VAL A 324 -13.68 -8.92 -17.64
C VAL A 324 -13.72 -9.97 -18.74
N PRO A 325 -14.27 -9.70 -19.94
CA PRO A 325 -14.54 -10.74 -20.93
C PRO A 325 -13.28 -11.53 -21.28
N VAL A 326 -13.30 -12.84 -21.02
CA VAL A 326 -12.31 -13.79 -21.52
C VAL A 326 -12.89 -14.40 -22.81
N GLY A 327 -12.97 -13.61 -23.87
CA GLY A 327 -13.56 -14.04 -25.15
C GLY A 327 -14.55 -13.04 -25.76
N GLU A 328 -15.53 -13.54 -26.53
CA GLU A 328 -16.59 -12.70 -27.11
C GLU A 328 -17.44 -12.01 -26.03
N ASP A 329 -17.84 -10.77 -26.28
CA ASP A 329 -18.68 -9.98 -25.38
C ASP A 329 -19.96 -10.74 -24.98
N ILE A 330 -20.41 -10.59 -23.73
CA ILE A 330 -21.59 -11.26 -23.13
C ILE A 330 -22.85 -11.15 -24.03
N GLY A 331 -22.93 -10.10 -24.84
CA GLY A 331 -23.98 -9.89 -25.83
C GLY A 331 -24.10 -10.99 -26.89
N PHE A 332 -23.04 -11.76 -27.18
CA PHE A 332 -22.99 -12.74 -28.27
C PHE A 332 -23.12 -14.21 -27.82
N LEU A 333 -23.04 -14.51 -26.52
CA LEU A 333 -23.30 -15.86 -26.01
C LEU A 333 -24.79 -16.23 -26.22
N PRO A 334 -25.12 -17.38 -26.82
CA PRO A 334 -26.49 -17.87 -26.88
C PRO A 334 -26.93 -18.35 -25.48
N GLY A 335 -28.17 -18.06 -25.07
CA GLY A 335 -28.72 -18.47 -23.78
C GLY A 335 -29.45 -17.36 -23.02
N THR A 336 -29.99 -17.70 -21.86
CA THR A 336 -30.59 -16.74 -20.91
C THR A 336 -29.52 -15.85 -20.27
N GLU A 337 -29.92 -14.75 -19.61
CA GLU A 337 -28.97 -13.90 -18.86
C GLU A 337 -28.21 -14.71 -17.80
N GLU A 338 -28.91 -15.63 -17.12
CA GLU A 338 -28.35 -16.52 -16.11
C GLU A 338 -27.28 -17.46 -16.69
N GLU A 339 -27.57 -18.15 -17.81
CA GLU A 339 -26.63 -19.05 -18.50
C GLU A 339 -25.37 -18.32 -18.99
N LYS A 340 -25.48 -17.03 -19.31
CA LYS A 340 -24.35 -16.18 -19.71
C LYS A 340 -23.47 -15.79 -18.53
N MET A 341 -24.06 -15.71 -17.33
CA MET A 341 -23.36 -15.32 -16.10
C MET A 341 -22.75 -16.52 -15.37
N THR A 342 -23.26 -17.74 -15.58
CA THR A 342 -22.78 -18.99 -14.93
C THR A 342 -21.24 -19.14 -14.93
N PRO A 343 -20.49 -18.90 -16.03
CA PRO A 343 -19.02 -19.04 -16.01
C PRO A 343 -18.33 -18.08 -15.03
N TRP A 344 -18.97 -16.95 -14.73
CA TRP A 344 -18.47 -15.92 -13.80
C TRP A 344 -18.91 -16.17 -12.36
N MET A 345 -19.87 -17.07 -12.14
CA MET A 345 -20.43 -17.37 -10.82
C MET A 345 -19.92 -18.69 -10.26
N GLY A 346 -19.34 -19.58 -11.07
CA GLY A 346 -18.88 -20.91 -10.59
C GLY A 346 -17.97 -20.87 -9.36
N ALA A 347 -16.97 -19.98 -9.32
CA ALA A 347 -16.12 -19.85 -8.13
C ALA A 347 -16.87 -19.36 -6.88
N LEU A 348 -17.98 -18.64 -7.03
CA LEU A 348 -18.86 -18.27 -5.93
C LEU A 348 -19.69 -19.48 -5.49
N GLU A 349 -20.34 -20.15 -6.43
CA GLU A 349 -21.15 -21.35 -6.20
C GLU A 349 -20.34 -22.42 -5.48
N ASP A 350 -19.09 -22.66 -5.91
CA ASP A 350 -18.15 -23.57 -5.23
C ASP A 350 -17.93 -23.19 -3.75
N ASN A 351 -17.80 -21.89 -3.43
CA ASN A 351 -17.64 -21.46 -2.04
C ASN A 351 -18.94 -21.63 -1.24
N LEU A 352 -20.10 -21.35 -1.85
CA LEU A 352 -21.40 -21.56 -1.20
C LEU A 352 -21.65 -23.05 -0.94
N ASP A 353 -21.28 -23.93 -1.87
CA ASP A 353 -21.36 -25.37 -1.66
C ASP A 353 -20.47 -25.81 -0.50
N VAL A 354 -19.22 -25.35 -0.44
CA VAL A 354 -18.33 -25.64 0.70
C VAL A 354 -18.95 -25.20 2.03
N LEU A 355 -19.57 -24.02 2.06
CA LEU A 355 -20.19 -23.46 3.26
C LEU A 355 -21.48 -24.19 3.67
N ASN A 356 -22.24 -24.72 2.70
CA ASN A 356 -23.43 -25.52 2.98
C ASN A 356 -23.06 -26.90 3.53
N HIS A 357 -22.01 -27.54 2.99
CA HIS A 357 -21.57 -28.85 3.48
C HIS A 357 -20.99 -28.78 4.91
N THR A 358 -20.41 -27.65 5.31
CA THR A 358 -19.93 -27.46 6.69
C THR A 358 -21.06 -27.34 7.71
N ASP A 359 -22.26 -26.94 7.30
CA ASP A 359 -23.45 -26.87 8.17
C ASP A 359 -24.06 -28.26 8.40
N ASP A 360 -24.06 -29.12 7.37
CA ASP A 360 -24.61 -30.49 7.46
C ASP A 360 -23.77 -31.40 8.39
N ASP A 361 -22.44 -31.25 8.41
CA ASP A 361 -21.55 -32.03 9.31
C ASP A 361 -21.60 -31.55 10.77
N ALA A 362 -22.10 -30.34 11.05
CA ALA A 362 -22.22 -29.81 12.41
C ALA A 362 -23.47 -30.32 13.17
N GLY A 363 -24.38 -30.99 12.48
CA GLY A 363 -25.66 -31.46 13.03
C GLY A 363 -25.66 -32.86 13.66
N ASP A 364 -24.57 -33.62 13.57
CA ASP A 364 -24.59 -35.07 13.88
C ASP A 364 -23.88 -35.48 15.19
N ASP A 365 -23.39 -34.53 15.99
CA ASP A 365 -22.62 -34.80 17.23
C ASP A 365 -23.41 -34.63 18.56
N ASP A 366 -24.74 -34.45 18.51
CA ASP A 366 -25.61 -34.46 19.71
C ASP A 366 -26.70 -35.55 19.61
N LEU A 367 -26.31 -36.82 19.81
CA LEU A 367 -27.19 -37.92 20.24
C LEU A 367 -26.51 -38.88 21.23
#